data_AF-A0A800AK27-F1
#
_entry.id   AF-A0A800AK27-F1
#
_cell.length_a   1.000
_cell.length_b   1.000
_cell.length_c   1.000
_cell.angle_alpha   90.00
_cell.angle_beta   90.00
_cell.angle_gamma   90.00
#
_symmetry.space_group_name_H-M   'P 1'
#
loop_
_entity.id
_entity.type
_entity.pdbx_description
1 polymer ?
#
loop_
_entity_poly.entity_id
_entity_poly.type
_entity_poly.pdbx_seq_one_letter_code
_entity_poly.pdbx_strand_id
1 'polypeptide(L)'
;MNHSLRIAFICLIFFISALFSSMMEVSVAKEVGLKEDIVEVTKLLIQESTDKIAYLAEKLQQCKAMGQDITYPDAALAVAELFIEFSQHDIEEYELRETALRSMRYVSRMLDAAIAESDKVLSGEASYPDIPDWDVIGLQIRDGGFWSGDEPVFLTGFNWDSDVAGEKPKLLKRLGVNLVDGMFWGEMLSMTEFSDRRFHEHDRPYLEQMKRENFAIDLMLASAPPDWMFEKYPDLRDPSAGHYTDYAIDHPALPEVRRRFINHYAPLYGAQKAVLSVDLFNEPAFLKPSKFSIINWQKWLKDRYGSIEELNRTWGSHLESFESITHPPGTPDATLRLSNPWEQAPIEWDKPGVRGMHYDWCVFNKERVTQFFREFHERIKANAPRLVTHVKIMMGGYFTGSTEQRGWRMDVSYNRQGIDAQALSEMCTLLG
;
A
#
# COMPACT_ATOMS: atom_id res chain seq x y z
N MET A 1 -39.83 50.28 -23.87
CA MET A 1 -38.47 50.79 -24.16
C MET A 1 -37.74 49.77 -25.02
N ASN A 2 -37.19 50.21 -26.14
CA ASN A 2 -36.86 49.41 -27.33
C ASN A 2 -35.62 48.50 -27.18
N HIS A 3 -35.66 47.35 -27.88
CA HIS A 3 -34.64 46.30 -27.92
C HIS A 3 -33.24 46.80 -28.32
N SER A 4 -33.16 47.91 -29.06
CA SER A 4 -31.91 48.54 -29.48
C SER A 4 -31.09 49.17 -28.34
N LEU A 5 -31.70 49.51 -27.19
CA LEU A 5 -30.96 50.02 -26.03
C LEU A 5 -30.23 48.92 -25.22
N ARG A 6 -30.68 47.65 -25.32
CA ARG A 6 -30.02 46.54 -24.60
C ARG A 6 -28.72 46.08 -25.28
N ILE A 7 -28.66 46.13 -26.61
CA ILE A 7 -27.47 45.73 -27.37
C ILE A 7 -26.35 46.78 -27.20
N ALA A 8 -26.71 48.07 -27.18
CA ALA A 8 -25.74 49.15 -26.93
C ALA A 8 -25.14 49.11 -25.50
N PHE A 9 -25.90 48.65 -24.50
CA PHE A 9 -25.42 48.56 -23.12
C PHE A 9 -24.49 47.34 -22.89
N ILE A 10 -24.73 46.24 -23.59
CA ILE A 10 -23.89 45.03 -23.50
C ILE A 10 -22.56 45.23 -24.25
N CYS A 11 -22.55 45.93 -25.39
CA CYS A 11 -21.32 46.24 -26.10
C CYS A 11 -20.43 47.27 -25.37
N LEU A 12 -21.02 48.20 -24.59
CA LEU A 12 -20.26 49.20 -23.83
C LEU A 12 -19.55 48.59 -22.60
N ILE A 13 -20.14 47.55 -22.00
CA ILE A 13 -19.52 46.82 -20.87
C ILE A 13 -18.33 45.98 -21.34
N PHE A 14 -18.39 45.38 -22.54
CA PHE A 14 -17.28 44.60 -23.10
C PHE A 14 -16.11 45.46 -23.60
N PHE A 15 -16.33 46.72 -23.94
CA PHE A 15 -15.25 47.61 -24.41
C PHE A 15 -14.52 48.35 -23.29
N ILE A 16 -15.16 48.54 -22.12
CA ILE A 16 -14.53 49.18 -20.95
C ILE A 16 -13.72 48.15 -20.12
N SER A 17 -14.08 46.86 -20.15
CA SER A 17 -13.33 45.80 -19.46
C SER A 17 -11.98 45.47 -20.11
N ALA A 18 -11.78 45.79 -21.39
CA ALA A 18 -10.53 45.49 -22.10
C ALA A 18 -9.42 46.55 -21.95
N LEU A 19 -9.70 47.71 -21.33
CA LEU A 19 -8.74 48.85 -21.31
C LEU A 19 -8.33 49.35 -19.92
N PHE A 20 -8.85 48.77 -18.83
CA PHE A 20 -8.38 49.04 -17.46
C PHE A 20 -7.92 47.76 -16.75
N SER A 21 -7.27 46.86 -17.50
CA SER A 21 -6.51 45.74 -16.94
C SER A 21 -5.08 46.20 -16.64
N SER A 22 -4.90 46.88 -15.51
CA SER A 22 -3.69 46.78 -14.69
C SER A 22 -3.81 47.73 -13.48
N MET A 23 -3.62 47.16 -12.30
CA MET A 23 -3.33 47.85 -11.03
C MET A 23 -4.48 48.41 -10.14
N MET A 24 -5.77 48.27 -10.46
CA MET A 24 -6.83 48.77 -9.55
C MET A 24 -7.90 47.76 -9.06
N GLU A 25 -7.79 46.47 -9.37
CA GLU A 25 -8.74 45.45 -8.84
C GLU A 25 -8.26 44.74 -7.57
N VAL A 26 -7.02 44.94 -7.13
CA VAL A 26 -6.47 44.22 -5.97
C VAL A 26 -6.99 44.77 -4.62
N SER A 27 -7.60 45.97 -4.58
CA SER A 27 -8.03 46.57 -3.31
C SER A 27 -9.53 46.60 -3.05
N VAL A 28 -10.40 46.21 -4.00
CA VAL A 28 -11.86 46.23 -3.81
C VAL A 28 -12.45 44.82 -3.63
N ALA A 29 -11.77 43.77 -4.12
CA ALA A 29 -12.19 42.38 -3.93
C ALA A 29 -12.07 41.86 -2.49
N LYS A 30 -11.45 42.62 -1.57
CA LYS A 30 -11.32 42.23 -0.16
C LYS A 30 -12.52 42.58 0.72
N GLU A 31 -13.48 43.36 0.25
CA GLU A 31 -14.61 43.84 1.07
C GLU A 31 -16.02 43.50 0.54
N VAL A 32 -16.15 42.79 -0.57
CA VAL A 32 -17.45 42.22 -1.01
C VAL A 32 -17.34 40.71 -1.03
N GLY A 33 -17.88 40.06 0.01
CA GLY A 33 -17.94 38.60 0.15
C GLY A 33 -18.87 37.93 -0.86
N LEU A 34 -18.50 37.92 -2.14
CA LEU A 34 -19.03 36.97 -3.11
C LEU A 34 -18.34 35.63 -2.82
N LYS A 35 -18.97 34.79 -1.98
CA LYS A 35 -18.66 33.36 -2.00
C LYS A 35 -19.06 32.85 -3.37
N GLU A 36 -18.08 32.45 -4.19
CA GLU A 36 -18.33 31.69 -5.41
C GLU A 36 -19.26 30.52 -5.07
N ASP A 37 -20.31 30.30 -5.87
CA ASP A 37 -21.08 29.06 -5.77
C ASP A 37 -20.18 27.94 -6.26
N ILE A 38 -19.60 27.20 -5.30
CA ILE A 38 -18.67 26.10 -5.52
C ILE A 38 -19.24 25.10 -6.53
N VAL A 39 -20.56 24.87 -6.50
CA VAL A 39 -21.21 23.94 -7.42
C VAL A 39 -21.19 24.50 -8.85
N GLU A 40 -21.56 25.76 -9.03
CA GLU A 40 -21.56 26.38 -10.36
C GLU A 40 -20.13 26.45 -10.95
N VAL A 41 -19.15 26.90 -10.15
CA VAL A 41 -17.75 26.97 -10.59
C VAL A 41 -17.18 25.60 -10.94
N THR A 42 -17.48 24.57 -10.13
CA THR A 42 -17.00 23.22 -10.41
C THR A 42 -17.63 22.65 -11.69
N LYS A 43 -18.93 22.90 -11.94
CA LYS A 43 -19.59 22.51 -13.20
C LYS A 43 -18.97 23.18 -14.42
N LEU A 44 -18.64 24.47 -14.31
CA LEU A 44 -17.95 25.21 -15.38
C LEU A 44 -16.55 24.62 -15.64
N LEU A 45 -15.79 24.32 -14.60
CA LEU A 45 -14.48 23.68 -14.74
C LEU A 45 -14.55 22.27 -15.34
N ILE A 46 -15.60 21.50 -15.02
CA ILE A 46 -15.84 20.18 -15.63
C ILE A 46 -16.08 20.33 -17.14
N GLN A 47 -16.93 21.27 -17.54
CA GLN A 47 -17.20 21.52 -18.95
C GLN A 47 -15.93 22.00 -19.68
N GLU A 48 -15.23 23.00 -19.13
CA GLU A 48 -13.97 23.51 -19.68
C GLU A 48 -12.93 22.39 -19.83
N SER A 49 -12.78 21.55 -18.81
CA SER A 49 -11.82 20.43 -18.83
C SER A 49 -12.22 19.37 -19.86
N THR A 50 -13.52 19.13 -20.06
CA THR A 50 -14.03 18.23 -21.11
C THR A 50 -13.65 18.74 -22.51
N ASP A 51 -13.78 20.04 -22.74
CA ASP A 51 -13.40 20.66 -24.01
C ASP A 51 -11.87 20.61 -24.22
N LYS A 52 -11.09 20.86 -23.16
CA LYS A 52 -9.63 20.75 -23.17
C LYS A 52 -9.15 19.32 -23.44
N ILE A 53 -9.82 18.30 -22.91
CA ILE A 53 -9.54 16.89 -23.19
C ILE A 53 -9.67 16.60 -24.68
N ALA A 54 -10.79 17.01 -25.31
CA ALA A 54 -11.00 16.81 -26.73
C ALA A 54 -9.92 17.52 -27.58
N TYR A 55 -9.57 18.74 -27.20
CA TYR A 55 -8.54 19.53 -27.87
C TYR A 55 -7.13 18.92 -27.74
N LEU A 56 -6.74 18.52 -26.52
CA LEU A 56 -5.47 17.85 -26.28
C LEU A 56 -5.39 16.51 -27.01
N ALA A 57 -6.47 15.71 -27.00
CA ALA A 57 -6.51 14.44 -27.71
C ALA A 57 -6.23 14.60 -29.21
N GLU A 58 -6.80 15.63 -29.86
CA GLU A 58 -6.52 15.95 -31.26
C GLU A 58 -5.04 16.29 -31.48
N LYS A 59 -4.47 17.15 -30.62
CA LYS A 59 -3.04 17.51 -30.70
C LYS A 59 -2.12 16.30 -30.52
N LEU A 60 -2.43 15.40 -29.59
CA LEU A 60 -1.65 14.18 -29.41
C LEU A 60 -1.73 13.27 -30.65
N GLN A 61 -2.87 13.18 -31.32
CA GLN A 61 -2.93 12.45 -32.61
C GLN A 61 -2.05 13.11 -33.68
N GLN A 62 -1.99 14.44 -33.73
CA GLN A 62 -1.09 15.17 -34.64
C GLN A 62 0.39 14.89 -34.30
N CYS A 63 0.77 14.95 -33.02
CA CYS A 63 2.12 14.61 -32.56
C CYS A 63 2.49 13.17 -32.94
N LYS A 64 1.58 12.22 -32.73
CA LYS A 64 1.76 10.82 -33.12
C LYS A 64 1.95 10.65 -34.62
N ALA A 65 1.21 11.40 -35.45
CA ALA A 65 1.38 11.40 -36.89
C ALA A 65 2.75 11.96 -37.34
N MET A 66 3.38 12.79 -36.52
CA MET A 66 4.77 13.26 -36.68
C MET A 66 5.82 12.29 -36.13
N GLY A 67 5.41 11.10 -35.67
CA GLY A 67 6.30 10.07 -35.14
C GLY A 67 6.69 10.22 -33.68
N GLN A 68 6.01 11.07 -32.91
CA GLN A 68 6.23 11.19 -31.46
C GLN A 68 5.55 10.03 -30.70
N ASP A 69 6.21 9.54 -29.65
CA ASP A 69 5.56 8.69 -28.66
C ASP A 69 4.66 9.53 -27.74
N ILE A 70 3.37 9.22 -27.74
CA ILE A 70 2.37 9.93 -26.95
C ILE A 70 1.94 9.18 -25.69
N THR A 71 2.62 8.09 -25.35
CA THR A 71 2.28 7.24 -24.19
C THR A 71 2.32 8.06 -22.89
N TYR A 72 3.37 8.86 -22.71
CA TYR A 72 3.50 9.73 -21.53
C TYR A 72 2.41 10.82 -21.46
N PRO A 73 2.19 11.66 -22.49
CA PRO A 73 1.15 12.70 -22.41
C PRO A 73 -0.29 12.16 -22.40
N ASP A 74 -0.57 10.94 -22.87
CA ASP A 74 -1.91 10.33 -22.73
C ASP A 74 -2.31 10.08 -21.26
N ALA A 75 -1.34 9.96 -20.35
CA ALA A 75 -1.63 9.84 -18.92
C ALA A 75 -2.37 11.08 -18.37
N ALA A 76 -2.11 12.28 -18.91
CA ALA A 76 -2.83 13.48 -18.51
C ALA A 76 -4.31 13.41 -18.92
N LEU A 77 -4.62 12.84 -20.10
CA LEU A 77 -6.00 12.61 -20.53
C LEU A 77 -6.69 11.60 -19.62
N ALA A 78 -6.04 10.47 -19.33
CA ALA A 78 -6.60 9.44 -18.45
C ALA A 78 -6.90 9.96 -17.03
N VAL A 79 -5.99 10.75 -16.46
CA VAL A 79 -6.21 11.40 -15.15
C VAL A 79 -7.38 12.39 -15.24
N ALA A 80 -7.44 13.22 -16.27
CA ALA A 80 -8.51 14.20 -16.41
C ALA A 80 -9.89 13.55 -16.57
N GLU A 81 -10.00 12.53 -17.42
CA GLU A 81 -11.23 11.75 -17.62
C GLU A 81 -11.71 11.11 -16.30
N LEU A 82 -10.80 10.49 -15.55
CA LEU A 82 -11.11 9.85 -14.26
C LEU A 82 -11.58 10.86 -13.22
N PHE A 83 -10.87 12.00 -13.08
CA PHE A 83 -11.21 13.00 -12.07
C PHE A 83 -12.43 13.84 -12.45
N ILE A 84 -12.82 13.91 -13.72
CA ILE A 84 -14.14 14.45 -14.11
C ILE A 84 -15.24 13.53 -13.60
N GLU A 85 -15.14 12.22 -13.80
CA GLU A 85 -16.12 11.24 -13.29
C GLU A 85 -16.26 11.35 -11.76
N PHE A 86 -15.14 11.38 -11.04
CA PHE A 86 -15.15 11.56 -9.58
C PHE A 86 -15.74 12.91 -9.16
N SER A 87 -15.37 14.00 -9.83
CA SER A 87 -15.86 15.33 -9.46
C SER A 87 -17.35 15.53 -9.77
N GLN A 88 -17.89 14.82 -10.78
CA GLN A 88 -19.33 14.78 -11.05
C GLN A 88 -20.12 14.08 -9.94
N HIS A 89 -19.52 13.10 -9.26
CA HIS A 89 -20.10 12.47 -8.08
C HIS A 89 -19.94 13.37 -6.85
N ASP A 90 -18.70 13.79 -6.55
CA ASP A 90 -18.34 14.56 -5.36
C ASP A 90 -19.07 15.90 -5.23
N ILE A 91 -19.47 16.51 -6.35
CA ILE A 91 -20.20 17.79 -6.31
C ILE A 91 -21.63 17.67 -5.77
N GLU A 92 -22.25 16.51 -5.94
CA GLU A 92 -23.60 16.23 -5.44
C GLU A 92 -23.57 16.04 -3.91
N GLU A 93 -22.46 15.52 -3.38
CA GLU A 93 -22.21 15.32 -1.95
C GLU A 93 -21.70 16.60 -1.27
N TYR A 94 -22.47 17.14 -0.31
CA TYR A 94 -22.17 18.44 0.31
C TYR A 94 -20.76 18.52 0.92
N GLU A 95 -20.33 17.46 1.58
CA GLU A 95 -19.05 17.34 2.26
C GLU A 95 -17.85 17.25 1.30
N LEU A 96 -18.09 16.89 0.03
CA LEU A 96 -17.05 16.66 -0.97
C LEU A 96 -16.91 17.81 -1.99
N ARG A 97 -17.82 18.78 -2.00
CA ARG A 97 -17.81 19.92 -2.96
C ARG A 97 -16.49 20.68 -3.02
N GLU A 98 -15.87 20.95 -1.88
CA GLU A 98 -14.56 21.62 -1.82
C GLU A 98 -13.44 20.74 -2.40
N THR A 99 -13.54 19.42 -2.21
CA THR A 99 -12.64 18.46 -2.84
C THR A 99 -12.83 18.41 -4.35
N ALA A 100 -14.08 18.37 -4.84
CA ALA A 100 -14.39 18.44 -6.27
C ALA A 100 -13.83 19.71 -6.93
N LEU A 101 -14.05 20.88 -6.31
CA LEU A 101 -13.51 22.14 -6.80
C LEU A 101 -11.98 22.14 -6.85
N ARG A 102 -11.32 21.65 -5.79
CA ARG A 102 -9.85 21.54 -5.73
C ARG A 102 -9.31 20.60 -6.82
N SER A 103 -9.94 19.44 -7.00
CA SER A 103 -9.61 18.47 -8.03
C SER A 103 -9.74 19.07 -9.43
N MET A 104 -10.87 19.73 -9.74
CA MET A 104 -11.10 20.31 -11.05
C MET A 104 -10.21 21.52 -11.36
N ARG A 105 -9.85 22.32 -10.34
CA ARG A 105 -8.83 23.36 -10.51
C ARG A 105 -7.45 22.77 -10.83
N TYR A 106 -7.09 21.63 -10.24
CA TYR A 106 -5.85 20.92 -10.57
C TYR A 106 -5.90 20.36 -12.00
N VAL A 107 -6.97 19.65 -12.37
CA VAL A 107 -7.17 19.06 -13.70
C VAL A 107 -7.11 20.14 -14.79
N SER A 108 -7.83 21.25 -14.63
CA SER A 108 -7.83 22.33 -15.64
C SER A 108 -6.42 22.88 -15.89
N ARG A 109 -5.63 23.14 -14.84
CA ARG A 109 -4.23 23.61 -14.99
C ARG A 109 -3.31 22.55 -15.58
N MET A 110 -3.50 21.27 -15.22
CA MET A 110 -2.73 20.16 -15.79
C MET A 110 -2.98 20.05 -17.30
N LEU A 111 -4.24 20.17 -17.74
CA LEU A 111 -4.59 20.16 -19.15
C LEU A 111 -3.99 21.36 -19.89
N ASP A 112 -4.01 22.57 -19.31
CA ASP A 112 -3.36 23.74 -19.91
C ASP A 112 -1.86 23.51 -20.14
N ALA A 113 -1.17 22.92 -19.14
CA ALA A 113 0.24 22.60 -19.26
C ALA A 113 0.51 21.54 -20.34
N ALA A 114 -0.32 20.50 -20.41
CA ALA A 114 -0.19 19.44 -21.42
C ALA A 114 -0.46 19.96 -22.84
N ILE A 115 -1.45 20.86 -23.01
CA ILE A 115 -1.73 21.53 -24.28
C ILE A 115 -0.53 22.39 -24.70
N ALA A 116 -0.02 23.23 -23.80
CA ALA A 116 1.14 24.09 -24.10
C ALA A 116 2.40 23.27 -24.46
N GLU A 117 2.59 22.11 -23.84
CA GLU A 117 3.69 21.22 -24.20
C GLU A 117 3.49 20.58 -25.58
N SER A 118 2.26 20.15 -25.88
CA SER A 118 1.94 19.62 -27.22
C SER A 118 2.11 20.66 -28.33
N ASP A 119 1.87 21.95 -28.05
CA ASP A 119 2.15 23.03 -29.00
C ASP A 119 3.64 23.15 -29.34
N LYS A 120 4.52 23.05 -28.33
CA LYS A 120 5.98 23.06 -28.54
C LYS A 120 6.45 21.83 -29.30
N VAL A 121 5.87 20.66 -29.04
CA VAL A 121 6.20 19.43 -29.77
C VAL A 121 5.78 19.55 -31.23
N LEU A 122 4.58 20.06 -31.51
CA LEU A 122 4.09 20.30 -32.86
C LEU A 122 4.90 21.36 -33.62
N SER A 123 5.43 22.37 -32.92
CA SER A 123 6.32 23.39 -33.52
C SER A 123 7.76 22.90 -33.71
N GLY A 124 8.13 21.75 -33.12
CA GLY A 124 9.49 21.20 -33.14
C GLY A 124 10.44 21.82 -32.11
N GLU A 125 9.92 22.61 -31.16
CA GLU A 125 10.68 23.19 -30.04
C GLU A 125 10.97 22.16 -28.93
N ALA A 126 10.18 21.09 -28.85
CA ALA A 126 10.32 20.01 -27.88
C ALA A 126 10.03 18.64 -28.51
N SER A 127 10.28 17.57 -27.75
CA SER A 127 9.90 16.21 -28.10
C SER A 127 9.42 15.47 -26.86
N TYR A 128 8.46 14.56 -27.02
CA TYR A 128 8.09 13.67 -25.94
C TYR A 128 9.18 12.62 -25.69
N PRO A 129 9.33 12.13 -24.45
CA PRO A 129 10.23 11.02 -24.17
C PRO A 129 9.69 9.74 -24.82
N ASP A 130 10.56 8.99 -25.46
CA ASP A 130 10.24 7.64 -25.93
C ASP A 130 10.05 6.72 -24.71
N ILE A 131 8.96 5.96 -24.69
CA ILE A 131 8.68 4.97 -23.66
C ILE A 131 9.01 3.59 -24.22
N PRO A 132 9.98 2.87 -23.64
CA PRO A 132 10.29 1.51 -24.09
C PRO A 132 9.09 0.58 -23.93
N ASP A 133 8.92 -0.34 -24.88
CA ASP A 133 7.92 -1.40 -24.79
C ASP A 133 8.40 -2.50 -23.83
N TRP A 134 8.31 -2.23 -22.53
CA TRP A 134 8.75 -3.17 -21.50
C TRP A 134 7.84 -4.40 -21.47
N ASP A 135 8.42 -5.60 -21.56
CA ASP A 135 7.74 -6.81 -21.14
C ASP A 135 7.94 -6.98 -19.63
N VAL A 136 6.88 -6.79 -18.85
CA VAL A 136 6.92 -6.94 -17.39
C VAL A 136 6.57 -8.37 -16.94
N ILE A 137 6.31 -9.27 -17.89
CA ILE A 137 6.03 -10.67 -17.60
C ILE A 137 7.33 -11.46 -17.50
N GLY A 138 7.60 -11.99 -16.32
CA GLY A 138 8.80 -12.79 -16.07
C GLY A 138 10.09 -11.97 -16.01
N LEU A 139 10.00 -10.73 -15.51
CA LEU A 139 11.13 -9.85 -15.22
C LEU A 139 12.24 -10.59 -14.46
N GLN A 140 13.48 -10.23 -14.78
CA GLN A 140 14.65 -10.69 -14.05
C GLN A 140 14.98 -9.72 -12.92
N ILE A 141 15.58 -10.24 -11.84
CA ILE A 141 16.14 -9.41 -10.78
C ILE A 141 17.66 -9.46 -10.87
N ARG A 142 18.26 -8.28 -10.97
CA ARG A 142 19.72 -8.08 -10.94
C ARG A 142 20.01 -6.91 -10.02
N ASP A 143 20.90 -7.12 -9.05
CA ASP A 143 21.39 -6.09 -8.13
C ASP A 143 20.28 -5.26 -7.46
N GLY A 144 19.18 -5.92 -7.07
CA GLY A 144 18.04 -5.29 -6.40
C GLY A 144 17.08 -4.53 -7.33
N GLY A 145 17.30 -4.53 -8.65
CA GLY A 145 16.40 -3.93 -9.64
C GLY A 145 15.66 -4.98 -10.47
N PHE A 146 14.56 -4.56 -11.11
CA PHE A 146 13.82 -5.34 -12.10
C PHE A 146 14.28 -5.01 -13.51
N TRP A 147 14.37 -6.03 -14.37
CA TRP A 147 14.92 -5.89 -15.71
C TRP A 147 14.10 -6.65 -16.74
N SER A 148 13.84 -5.98 -17.86
CA SER A 148 13.26 -6.54 -19.09
C SER A 148 14.31 -6.53 -20.18
N GLY A 149 14.81 -7.71 -20.60
CA GLY A 149 15.97 -7.77 -21.50
C GLY A 149 17.19 -7.15 -20.84
N ASP A 150 17.76 -6.08 -21.38
CA ASP A 150 18.86 -5.33 -20.76
C ASP A 150 18.42 -3.97 -20.19
N GLU A 151 17.11 -3.70 -20.19
CA GLU A 151 16.55 -2.43 -19.74
C GLU A 151 16.04 -2.54 -18.29
N PRO A 152 16.39 -1.59 -17.41
CA PRO A 152 15.81 -1.52 -16.07
C PRO A 152 14.36 -1.06 -16.15
N VAL A 153 13.51 -1.64 -15.31
CA VAL A 153 12.08 -1.33 -15.22
C VAL A 153 11.72 -0.85 -13.83
N PHE A 154 11.04 0.29 -13.75
CA PHE A 154 10.38 0.72 -12.53
C PHE A 154 8.93 0.22 -12.54
N LEU A 155 8.60 -0.55 -11.52
CA LEU A 155 7.23 -1.01 -11.32
C LEU A 155 6.43 0.03 -10.56
N THR A 156 5.22 0.29 -11.04
CA THR A 156 4.29 1.28 -10.51
C THR A 156 2.87 0.77 -10.62
N GLY A 157 2.08 1.09 -9.61
CA GLY A 157 0.71 0.62 -9.48
C GLY A 157 0.00 1.26 -8.31
N PHE A 158 -1.25 0.85 -8.15
CA PHE A 158 -2.09 1.20 -7.02
C PHE A 158 -2.43 -0.08 -6.27
N ASN A 159 -2.64 0.02 -4.95
CA ASN A 159 -3.37 -1.02 -4.24
C ASN A 159 -4.83 -0.91 -4.67
N TRP A 160 -5.31 -1.87 -5.47
CA TRP A 160 -6.61 -1.84 -6.10
C TRP A 160 -7.28 -3.21 -5.94
N ASP A 161 -8.59 -3.20 -5.69
CA ASP A 161 -9.37 -4.41 -5.84
C ASP A 161 -9.12 -5.08 -7.21
N SER A 162 -8.71 -6.35 -7.18
CA SER A 162 -8.34 -7.13 -8.36
C SER A 162 -9.46 -7.20 -9.39
N ASP A 163 -10.72 -7.18 -8.95
CA ASP A 163 -11.87 -7.28 -9.84
C ASP A 163 -12.00 -5.97 -10.64
N VAL A 164 -11.82 -4.83 -9.98
CA VAL A 164 -11.84 -3.52 -10.64
C VAL A 164 -10.65 -3.35 -11.58
N ALA A 165 -9.46 -3.81 -11.18
CA ALA A 165 -8.29 -3.82 -12.05
C ALA A 165 -8.53 -4.68 -13.32
N GLY A 166 -9.18 -5.83 -13.15
CA GLY A 166 -9.59 -6.72 -14.24
C GLY A 166 -10.58 -6.09 -15.22
N GLU A 167 -11.44 -5.17 -14.77
CA GLU A 167 -12.41 -4.49 -15.63
C GLU A 167 -11.82 -3.32 -16.43
N LYS A 168 -10.74 -2.69 -15.94
CA LYS A 168 -10.19 -1.44 -16.49
C LYS A 168 -8.71 -1.51 -16.96
N PRO A 169 -8.22 -2.59 -17.62
CA PRO A 169 -6.81 -2.71 -17.99
C PRO A 169 -6.32 -1.59 -18.93
N LYS A 170 -7.20 -1.08 -19.81
CA LYS A 170 -6.86 0.04 -20.70
C LYS A 170 -6.62 1.33 -19.93
N LEU A 171 -7.45 1.63 -18.93
CA LEU A 171 -7.27 2.82 -18.10
C LEU A 171 -5.97 2.72 -17.31
N LEU A 172 -5.72 1.56 -16.69
CA LEU A 172 -4.49 1.30 -15.93
C LEU A 172 -3.23 1.55 -16.77
N LYS A 173 -3.18 1.03 -18.00
CA LYS A 173 -2.07 1.28 -18.93
C LYS A 173 -1.85 2.77 -19.21
N ARG A 174 -2.93 3.50 -19.46
CA ARG A 174 -2.85 4.95 -19.72
C ARG A 174 -2.38 5.73 -18.49
N LEU A 175 -2.69 5.25 -17.28
CA LEU A 175 -2.16 5.81 -16.03
C LEU A 175 -0.69 5.41 -15.75
N GLY A 176 -0.06 4.67 -16.66
CA GLY A 176 1.31 4.20 -16.53
C GLY A 176 1.49 3.01 -15.59
N VAL A 177 0.40 2.35 -15.18
CA VAL A 177 0.44 1.16 -14.31
C VAL A 177 1.05 -0.01 -15.07
N ASN A 178 1.97 -0.73 -14.41
CA ASN A 178 2.58 -1.96 -14.92
C ASN A 178 2.71 -3.06 -13.84
N LEU A 179 2.34 -2.76 -12.60
CA LEU A 179 2.17 -3.70 -11.49
C LEU A 179 0.78 -3.50 -10.88
N VAL A 180 0.05 -4.59 -10.66
CA VAL A 180 -1.18 -4.57 -9.86
C VAL A 180 -1.07 -5.57 -8.72
N ASP A 181 -1.77 -5.31 -7.64
CA ASP A 181 -1.88 -6.23 -6.53
C ASP A 181 -2.89 -7.35 -6.82
N GLY A 182 -2.77 -8.39 -6.02
CA GLY A 182 -3.73 -9.47 -5.95
C GLY A 182 -3.56 -10.18 -4.62
N MET A 183 -4.37 -11.20 -4.40
CA MET A 183 -4.27 -12.01 -3.20
C MET A 183 -4.03 -13.46 -3.57
N PHE A 184 -3.08 -14.07 -2.88
CA PHE A 184 -2.83 -15.49 -2.89
C PHE A 184 -3.88 -16.16 -2.01
N TRP A 185 -4.94 -16.67 -2.64
CA TRP A 185 -6.00 -17.39 -1.96
C TRP A 185 -5.83 -18.90 -2.04
N GLY A 186 -6.29 -19.58 -1.00
CA GLY A 186 -6.40 -21.03 -0.98
C GLY A 186 -7.45 -21.46 0.05
N GLU A 187 -8.01 -22.65 -0.14
CA GLU A 187 -9.05 -23.21 0.71
C GLU A 187 -8.61 -24.59 1.19
N MET A 188 -8.23 -24.68 2.46
CA MET A 188 -7.83 -25.94 3.11
C MET A 188 -8.99 -26.45 3.96
N LEU A 189 -9.74 -27.42 3.44
CA LEU A 189 -10.93 -28.00 4.07
C LEU A 189 -10.60 -28.89 5.28
N SER A 190 -9.40 -29.51 5.27
CA SER A 190 -8.86 -30.28 6.39
C SER A 190 -7.34 -30.40 6.30
N MET A 191 -6.69 -31.12 7.22
CA MET A 191 -5.24 -31.40 7.17
C MET A 191 -4.75 -32.06 5.87
N THR A 192 -5.65 -32.68 5.10
CA THR A 192 -5.31 -33.47 3.92
C THR A 192 -6.15 -33.13 2.69
N GLU A 193 -7.07 -32.17 2.79
CA GLU A 193 -8.02 -31.85 1.74
C GLU A 193 -8.01 -30.35 1.43
N PHE A 194 -7.95 -30.04 0.13
CA PHE A 194 -7.86 -28.69 -0.42
C PHE A 194 -8.90 -28.51 -1.52
N SER A 195 -9.39 -27.29 -1.69
CA SER A 195 -10.28 -26.89 -2.77
C SER A 195 -9.54 -25.90 -3.68
N ASP A 196 -9.29 -26.32 -4.93
CA ASP A 196 -8.66 -25.47 -5.95
C ASP A 196 -9.69 -24.71 -6.79
N ARG A 197 -10.96 -24.79 -6.39
CA ARG A 197 -12.09 -24.26 -7.17
C ARG A 197 -11.92 -22.78 -7.46
N ARG A 198 -11.65 -21.97 -6.43
CA ARG A 198 -11.41 -20.52 -6.58
C ARG A 198 -10.25 -20.24 -7.55
N PHE A 199 -9.14 -20.96 -7.39
CA PHE A 199 -7.99 -20.79 -8.27
C PHE A 199 -8.33 -21.05 -9.74
N HIS A 200 -9.10 -22.12 -10.02
CA HIS A 200 -9.47 -22.47 -11.39
C HIS A 200 -10.57 -21.58 -11.98
N GLU A 201 -11.59 -21.21 -11.20
CA GLU A 201 -12.75 -20.46 -11.66
C GLU A 201 -12.51 -18.94 -11.68
N HIS A 202 -11.60 -18.42 -10.84
CA HIS A 202 -11.41 -16.99 -10.62
C HIS A 202 -9.94 -16.56 -10.85
N ASP A 203 -9.02 -17.05 -10.01
CA ASP A 203 -7.68 -16.45 -9.93
C ASP A 203 -6.86 -16.72 -11.20
N ARG A 204 -6.90 -17.93 -11.76
CA ARG A 204 -6.19 -18.27 -12.99
C ARG A 204 -6.69 -17.47 -14.21
N PRO A 205 -8.00 -17.38 -14.50
CA PRO A 205 -8.51 -16.50 -15.55
C PRO A 205 -8.05 -15.04 -15.41
N TYR A 206 -8.09 -14.48 -14.19
CA TYR A 206 -7.59 -13.13 -13.91
C TYR A 206 -6.09 -13.01 -14.20
N LEU A 207 -5.27 -13.91 -13.69
CA LEU A 207 -3.81 -13.90 -13.89
C LEU A 207 -3.43 -14.08 -15.38
N GLU A 208 -4.17 -14.88 -16.15
CA GLU A 208 -3.97 -15.00 -17.59
C GLU A 208 -4.45 -13.74 -18.35
N GLN A 209 -5.45 -13.02 -17.85
CA GLN A 209 -5.79 -11.70 -18.37
C GLN A 209 -4.66 -10.70 -18.11
N MET A 210 -4.19 -10.59 -16.87
CA MET A 210 -3.10 -9.68 -16.50
C MET A 210 -1.83 -9.96 -17.30
N LYS A 211 -1.51 -11.24 -17.52
CA LYS A 211 -0.42 -11.66 -18.41
C LYS A 211 -0.61 -11.17 -19.85
N ARG A 212 -1.80 -11.36 -20.44
CA ARG A 212 -2.10 -10.88 -21.81
C ARG A 212 -2.04 -9.36 -21.90
N GLU A 213 -2.43 -8.69 -20.83
CA GLU A 213 -2.38 -7.24 -20.73
C GLU A 213 -1.01 -6.71 -20.29
N ASN A 214 0.00 -7.56 -20.08
CA ASN A 214 1.35 -7.15 -19.66
C ASN A 214 1.35 -6.37 -18.32
N PHE A 215 0.66 -6.92 -17.32
CA PHE A 215 0.78 -6.48 -15.93
C PHE A 215 1.52 -7.53 -15.10
N ALA A 216 2.53 -7.10 -14.36
CA ALA A 216 3.08 -7.88 -13.27
C ALA A 216 2.10 -7.91 -12.10
N ILE A 217 2.14 -8.98 -11.29
CA ILE A 217 1.28 -9.17 -10.13
C ILE A 217 2.11 -9.35 -8.87
N ASP A 218 1.79 -8.54 -7.87
CA ASP A 218 2.21 -8.75 -6.49
C ASP A 218 1.07 -9.41 -5.69
N LEU A 219 1.27 -10.64 -5.23
CA LEU A 219 0.25 -11.38 -4.48
C LEU A 219 0.46 -11.26 -2.98
N MET A 220 -0.52 -10.75 -2.25
CA MET A 220 -0.52 -10.85 -0.80
C MET A 220 -0.88 -12.26 -0.33
N LEU A 221 -0.06 -12.85 0.52
CA LEU A 221 -0.31 -14.15 1.12
C LEU A 221 -1.47 -14.07 2.11
N ALA A 222 -2.55 -14.81 1.84
CA ALA A 222 -3.58 -15.05 2.84
C ALA A 222 -3.00 -15.94 3.95
N SER A 223 -2.48 -15.31 5.01
CA SER A 223 -1.74 -15.97 6.10
C SER A 223 -2.64 -16.47 7.22
N ALA A 224 -3.94 -16.16 7.19
CA ALA A 224 -4.90 -16.55 8.21
C ALA A 224 -5.09 -18.09 8.26
N PRO A 225 -5.18 -18.70 9.46
CA PRO A 225 -5.53 -20.10 9.59
C PRO A 225 -6.92 -20.39 9.00
N PRO A 226 -7.16 -21.59 8.44
CA PRO A 226 -8.48 -21.97 7.95
C PRO A 226 -9.50 -22.08 9.10
N ASP A 227 -10.78 -21.79 8.84
CA ASP A 227 -11.81 -21.66 9.89
C ASP A 227 -11.94 -22.88 10.82
N TRP A 228 -11.82 -24.10 10.27
CA TRP A 228 -11.88 -25.34 11.07
C TRP A 228 -10.79 -25.41 12.14
N MET A 229 -9.66 -24.71 11.97
CA MET A 229 -8.61 -24.64 13.00
C MET A 229 -9.08 -23.90 14.23
N PHE A 230 -9.89 -22.84 14.08
CA PHE A 230 -10.41 -22.09 15.23
C PHE A 230 -11.46 -22.90 16.00
N GLU A 231 -12.23 -23.75 15.32
CA GLU A 231 -13.15 -24.68 15.98
C GLU A 231 -12.40 -25.78 16.73
N LYS A 232 -11.36 -26.34 16.11
CA LYS A 232 -10.56 -27.44 16.67
C LYS A 232 -9.61 -26.98 17.79
N TYR A 233 -9.05 -25.78 17.67
CA TYR A 233 -8.11 -25.18 18.60
C TYR A 233 -8.62 -23.78 19.01
N PRO A 234 -9.59 -23.69 19.94
CA PRO A 234 -10.15 -22.39 20.34
C PRO A 234 -9.13 -21.41 20.90
N ASP A 235 -8.03 -21.90 21.47
CA ASP A 235 -6.91 -21.12 21.99
C ASP A 235 -5.92 -20.64 20.91
N LEU A 236 -6.20 -20.92 19.64
CA LEU A 236 -5.53 -20.30 18.50
C LEU A 236 -5.97 -18.85 18.33
N ARG A 237 -7.25 -18.51 18.60
CA ARG A 237 -7.75 -17.15 18.45
C ARG A 237 -7.08 -16.24 19.49
N ASP A 238 -6.40 -15.23 18.99
CA ASP A 238 -5.76 -14.20 19.78
C ASP A 238 -6.02 -12.84 19.09
N PRO A 239 -7.16 -12.19 19.39
CA PRO A 239 -7.56 -10.93 18.74
C PRO A 239 -6.62 -9.77 19.10
N SER A 240 -5.61 -10.05 19.92
CA SER A 240 -4.65 -9.11 20.44
C SER A 240 -3.25 -9.30 19.81
N ALA A 241 -3.05 -10.38 19.03
CA ALA A 241 -1.76 -10.78 18.49
C ALA A 241 -1.12 -9.71 17.58
N GLY A 242 -1.92 -8.95 16.82
CA GLY A 242 -1.35 -7.94 15.94
C GLY A 242 -2.31 -7.24 14.96
N HIS A 243 -1.73 -6.35 14.15
CA HIS A 243 -2.39 -5.79 12.98
C HIS A 243 -2.51 -6.89 11.91
N TYR A 244 -3.74 -7.13 11.41
CA TYR A 244 -4.10 -8.26 10.53
C TYR A 244 -3.69 -9.66 11.05
N THR A 245 -3.44 -9.79 12.36
CA THR A 245 -3.14 -11.07 13.01
C THR A 245 -4.03 -11.22 14.23
N ASP A 246 -5.04 -12.08 14.13
CA ASP A 246 -5.97 -12.38 15.22
C ASP A 246 -5.78 -13.81 15.76
N TYR A 247 -4.58 -14.35 15.59
CA TYR A 247 -4.21 -15.71 15.98
C TYR A 247 -2.79 -15.79 16.57
N ALA A 248 -2.59 -16.77 17.45
CA ALA A 248 -1.30 -17.02 18.09
C ALA A 248 -0.30 -17.68 17.11
N ILE A 249 0.62 -16.91 16.52
CA ILE A 249 1.57 -17.42 15.51
C ILE A 249 2.45 -18.60 15.98
N ASP A 250 2.66 -18.69 17.30
CA ASP A 250 3.44 -19.71 18.00
C ASP A 250 2.61 -20.95 18.38
N HIS A 251 1.31 -20.99 18.03
CA HIS A 251 0.46 -22.13 18.34
C HIS A 251 1.02 -23.40 17.67
N PRO A 252 1.20 -24.52 18.40
CA PRO A 252 1.95 -25.69 17.92
C PRO A 252 1.28 -26.41 16.73
N ALA A 253 0.00 -26.20 16.51
CA ALA A 253 -0.72 -26.75 15.36
C ALA A 253 -0.53 -25.95 14.05
N LEU A 254 -0.08 -24.68 14.12
CA LEU A 254 0.02 -23.84 12.93
C LEU A 254 1.13 -24.22 11.95
N PRO A 255 2.35 -24.60 12.39
CA PRO A 255 3.43 -24.87 11.46
C PRO A 255 2.97 -25.83 10.39
N GLU A 256 2.54 -27.06 10.74
CA GLU A 256 2.13 -28.08 9.78
C GLU A 256 1.01 -27.64 8.81
N VAL A 257 0.03 -26.87 9.29
CA VAL A 257 -1.03 -26.31 8.43
C VAL A 257 -0.44 -25.36 7.40
N ARG A 258 0.38 -24.39 7.84
CA ARG A 258 1.07 -23.45 6.94
C ARG A 258 1.93 -24.19 5.92
N ARG A 259 2.67 -25.22 6.36
CA ARG A 259 3.52 -26.05 5.49
C ARG A 259 2.72 -26.62 4.33
N ARG A 260 1.61 -27.28 4.66
CA ARG A 260 0.77 -27.97 3.68
C ARG A 260 0.07 -27.00 2.75
N PHE A 261 -0.45 -25.90 3.30
CA PHE A 261 -1.10 -24.85 2.53
C PHE A 261 -0.15 -24.28 1.45
N ILE A 262 1.04 -23.86 1.85
CA ILE A 262 2.02 -23.27 0.91
C ILE A 262 2.50 -24.32 -0.09
N ASN A 263 2.80 -25.55 0.37
CA ASN A 263 3.24 -26.62 -0.54
C ASN A 263 2.19 -26.95 -1.61
N HIS A 264 0.91 -26.82 -1.29
CA HIS A 264 -0.18 -27.07 -2.24
C HIS A 264 -0.36 -25.92 -3.23
N TYR A 265 -0.47 -24.68 -2.74
CA TYR A 265 -0.83 -23.53 -3.58
C TYR A 265 0.36 -22.81 -4.23
N ALA A 266 1.55 -22.80 -3.63
CA ALA A 266 2.70 -22.06 -4.18
C ALA A 266 3.08 -22.52 -5.59
N PRO A 267 3.09 -23.83 -5.93
CA PRO A 267 3.31 -24.28 -7.31
C PRO A 267 2.24 -23.77 -8.29
N LEU A 268 0.97 -23.72 -7.87
CA LEU A 268 -0.15 -23.30 -8.72
C LEU A 268 -0.01 -21.83 -9.14
N TYR A 269 0.24 -20.94 -8.18
CA TYR A 269 0.48 -19.52 -8.44
C TYR A 269 1.85 -19.27 -9.09
N GLY A 270 2.89 -19.99 -8.68
CA GLY A 270 4.25 -19.87 -9.23
C GLY A 270 4.35 -20.21 -10.72
N ALA A 271 3.47 -21.11 -11.21
CA ALA A 271 3.34 -21.43 -12.63
C ALA A 271 2.75 -20.29 -13.47
N GLN A 272 2.08 -19.29 -12.85
CA GLN A 272 1.50 -18.15 -13.55
C GLN A 272 2.56 -17.08 -13.77
N LYS A 273 2.96 -16.84 -15.02
CA LYS A 273 4.07 -15.92 -15.35
C LYS A 273 3.84 -14.47 -14.94
N ALA A 274 2.58 -14.02 -14.89
CA ALA A 274 2.24 -12.67 -14.42
C ALA A 274 2.56 -12.47 -12.94
N VAL A 275 2.53 -13.53 -12.13
CA VAL A 275 2.91 -13.45 -10.72
C VAL A 275 4.41 -13.23 -10.63
N LEU A 276 4.77 -12.05 -10.13
CA LEU A 276 6.14 -11.61 -9.92
C LEU A 276 6.57 -11.90 -8.49
N SER A 277 5.76 -11.46 -7.53
CA SER A 277 6.10 -11.46 -6.11
C SER A 277 4.96 -11.95 -5.22
N VAL A 278 5.34 -12.31 -4.00
CA VAL A 278 4.44 -12.65 -2.91
C VAL A 278 4.78 -11.76 -1.71
N ASP A 279 3.87 -10.86 -1.34
CA ASP A 279 3.90 -10.19 -0.04
C ASP A 279 3.51 -11.20 1.04
N LEU A 280 4.43 -11.54 1.93
CA LEU A 280 4.20 -12.53 2.97
C LEU A 280 3.24 -12.02 4.05
N PHE A 281 3.11 -10.69 4.21
CA PHE A 281 2.22 -10.08 5.20
C PHE A 281 2.09 -8.58 5.01
N ASN A 282 0.86 -8.08 5.02
CA ASN A 282 0.59 -6.65 5.05
C ASN A 282 0.76 -6.06 6.46
N GLU A 283 1.76 -5.18 6.60
CA GLU A 283 1.97 -4.33 7.78
C GLU A 283 1.96 -5.09 9.12
N PRO A 284 2.78 -6.16 9.26
CA PRO A 284 2.74 -7.02 10.44
C PRO A 284 3.24 -6.30 11.68
N ALA A 285 2.63 -6.61 12.82
CA ALA A 285 3.09 -6.20 14.14
C ALA A 285 2.69 -7.22 15.20
N PHE A 286 3.64 -7.70 16.00
CA PHE A 286 3.44 -8.77 16.98
C PHE A 286 3.70 -8.28 18.39
N LEU A 287 2.86 -7.34 18.85
CA LEU A 287 3.06 -6.62 20.11
C LEU A 287 2.70 -7.45 21.33
N LYS A 288 1.63 -8.25 21.26
CA LYS A 288 1.15 -9.01 22.41
C LYS A 288 1.53 -10.48 22.29
N PRO A 289 2.17 -11.06 23.33
CA PRO A 289 2.44 -12.49 23.34
C PRO A 289 1.16 -13.28 23.60
N SER A 290 1.01 -14.37 22.86
CA SER A 290 0.10 -15.45 23.26
C SER A 290 0.69 -16.23 24.43
N LYS A 291 -0.13 -17.08 25.08
CA LYS A 291 0.39 -18.04 26.09
C LYS A 291 1.51 -18.93 25.54
N PHE A 292 1.45 -19.28 24.24
CA PHE A 292 2.48 -20.08 23.59
C PHE A 292 3.77 -19.29 23.38
N SER A 293 3.65 -18.01 23.06
CA SER A 293 4.79 -17.09 22.96
C SER A 293 5.50 -16.95 24.31
N ILE A 294 4.76 -16.84 25.43
CA ILE A 294 5.34 -16.82 26.78
C ILE A 294 6.07 -18.14 27.10
N ILE A 295 5.45 -19.29 26.82
CA ILE A 295 6.10 -20.60 27.04
C ILE A 295 7.40 -20.72 26.23
N ASN A 296 7.39 -20.27 24.97
CA ASN A 296 8.57 -20.30 24.12
C ASN A 296 9.65 -19.30 24.60
N TRP A 297 9.24 -18.14 25.11
CA TRP A 297 10.15 -17.15 25.68
C TRP A 297 10.83 -17.65 26.95
N GLN A 298 10.09 -18.31 27.84
CA GLN A 298 10.65 -18.93 29.05
C GLN A 298 11.72 -19.98 28.70
N LYS A 299 11.47 -20.80 27.67
CA LYS A 299 12.47 -21.75 27.15
C LYS A 299 13.69 -21.03 26.58
N TRP A 300 13.48 -20.01 25.75
CA TRP A 300 14.55 -19.21 25.16
C TRP A 300 15.44 -18.57 26.23
N LEU A 301 14.84 -18.04 27.30
CA LEU A 301 15.57 -17.48 28.45
C LEU A 301 16.38 -18.54 29.17
N LYS A 302 15.80 -19.72 29.38
CA LYS A 302 16.50 -20.86 29.99
C LYS A 302 17.70 -21.30 29.15
N ASP A 303 17.54 -21.38 27.84
CA ASP A 303 18.63 -21.74 26.93
C ASP A 303 19.73 -20.67 26.88
N ARG A 304 19.35 -19.39 26.92
CA ARG A 304 20.27 -18.25 26.89
C ARG A 304 21.10 -18.08 28.16
N TYR A 305 20.46 -18.20 29.34
CA TYR A 305 21.10 -17.92 30.63
C TYR A 305 21.54 -19.16 31.39
N GLY A 306 21.01 -20.34 31.03
CA GLY A 306 21.31 -21.62 31.69
C GLY A 306 20.64 -21.80 33.06
N SER A 307 20.57 -20.75 33.89
CA SER A 307 19.92 -20.77 35.20
C SER A 307 19.20 -19.47 35.55
N ILE A 308 18.25 -19.55 36.50
CA ILE A 308 17.49 -18.37 36.93
C ILE A 308 18.35 -17.38 37.72
N GLU A 309 19.40 -17.86 38.39
CA GLU A 309 20.37 -17.03 39.12
C GLU A 309 21.16 -16.14 38.17
N GLU A 310 21.57 -16.68 37.02
CA GLU A 310 22.30 -15.93 36.00
C GLU A 310 21.43 -14.87 35.32
N LEU A 311 20.17 -15.22 35.02
CA LEU A 311 19.19 -14.26 34.54
C LEU A 311 18.94 -13.16 35.58
N ASN A 312 18.71 -13.52 36.84
CA ASN A 312 18.50 -12.56 37.94
C ASN A 312 19.70 -11.62 38.11
N ARG A 313 20.92 -12.14 38.01
CA ARG A 313 22.15 -11.33 38.03
C ARG A 313 22.22 -10.35 36.86
N THR A 314 21.83 -10.79 35.66
CA THR A 314 21.87 -9.95 34.45
C THR A 314 20.79 -8.89 34.45
N TRP A 315 19.56 -9.26 34.79
CA TRP A 315 18.41 -8.35 34.80
C TRP A 315 18.38 -7.45 36.05
N GLY A 316 19.07 -7.83 37.13
CA GLY A 316 18.89 -7.20 38.44
C GLY A 316 17.52 -7.52 39.02
N SER A 317 17.05 -8.76 38.87
CA SER A 317 15.76 -9.25 39.36
C SER A 317 15.91 -10.29 40.47
N HIS A 318 14.79 -10.73 41.03
CA HIS A 318 14.70 -11.75 42.08
C HIS A 318 13.59 -12.77 41.78
N LEU A 319 13.57 -13.29 40.56
CA LEU A 319 12.60 -14.29 40.12
C LEU A 319 12.91 -15.66 40.74
N GLU A 320 11.86 -16.40 41.12
CA GLU A 320 12.01 -17.76 41.69
C GLU A 320 12.31 -18.79 40.61
N SER A 321 11.71 -18.65 39.42
CA SER A 321 11.95 -19.51 38.27
C SER A 321 11.68 -18.76 36.95
N PHE A 322 11.98 -19.39 35.81
CA PHE A 322 11.61 -18.83 34.50
C PHE A 322 10.09 -18.73 34.33
N GLU A 323 9.34 -19.67 34.91
CA GLU A 323 7.87 -19.71 34.88
C GLU A 323 7.22 -18.56 35.68
N SER A 324 7.97 -17.89 36.56
CA SER A 324 7.50 -16.66 37.21
C SER A 324 7.27 -15.51 36.22
N ILE A 325 7.84 -15.60 35.01
CA ILE A 325 7.69 -14.60 33.95
C ILE A 325 6.40 -14.90 33.17
N THR A 326 5.34 -14.12 33.44
CA THR A 326 4.01 -14.32 32.83
C THR A 326 3.71 -13.38 31.67
N HIS A 327 4.41 -12.25 31.58
CA HIS A 327 4.26 -11.25 30.53
C HIS A 327 5.50 -10.35 30.45
N PRO A 328 5.81 -9.79 29.27
CA PRO A 328 6.85 -8.77 29.11
C PRO A 328 6.36 -7.39 29.58
N PRO A 329 7.26 -6.43 29.85
CA PRO A 329 6.87 -5.08 30.25
C PRO A 329 6.18 -4.32 29.10
N GLY A 330 5.16 -3.52 29.42
CA GLY A 330 4.53 -2.61 28.44
C GLY A 330 3.59 -3.29 27.45
N THR A 331 3.27 -4.56 27.65
CA THR A 331 2.15 -5.22 26.99
C THR A 331 0.88 -5.01 27.82
N PRO A 332 -0.19 -4.43 27.25
CA PRO A 332 -1.48 -4.35 27.93
C PRO A 332 -1.95 -5.75 28.34
N ASP A 333 -2.63 -5.86 29.49
CA ASP A 333 -3.37 -7.06 29.84
C ASP A 333 -4.27 -7.49 28.66
N ALA A 334 -4.48 -8.79 28.48
CA ALA A 334 -5.31 -9.35 27.41
C ALA A 334 -6.74 -8.75 27.41
N THR A 335 -7.17 -8.18 28.53
CA THR A 335 -8.46 -7.48 28.71
C THR A 335 -8.49 -6.05 28.16
N LEU A 336 -7.33 -5.42 27.92
CA LEU A 336 -7.23 -4.07 27.37
C LEU A 336 -7.27 -4.10 25.84
N ARG A 337 -8.47 -3.85 25.30
CA ARG A 337 -8.67 -3.52 23.89
C ARG A 337 -8.21 -2.07 23.68
N LEU A 338 -6.99 -1.90 23.22
CA LEU A 338 -6.51 -0.59 22.78
C LEU A 338 -7.32 -0.18 21.55
N SER A 339 -7.75 1.09 21.50
CA SER A 339 -8.45 1.66 20.33
C SER A 339 -7.52 1.75 19.12
N ASN A 340 -6.20 1.72 19.37
CA ASN A 340 -5.16 1.70 18.37
C ASN A 340 -4.30 0.42 18.55
N PRO A 341 -4.19 -0.47 17.53
CA PRO A 341 -3.35 -1.67 17.61
C PRO A 341 -1.86 -1.35 17.78
N TRP A 342 -1.44 -0.11 17.54
CA TRP A 342 -0.07 0.38 17.69
C TRP A 342 0.23 0.99 19.07
N GLU A 343 -0.79 1.12 19.93
CA GLU A 343 -0.67 1.79 21.23
C GLU A 343 0.05 0.91 22.27
N GLN A 344 0.70 1.58 23.22
CA GLN A 344 1.64 0.95 24.15
C GLN A 344 1.23 1.22 25.59
N ALA A 345 1.20 0.17 26.43
CA ALA A 345 1.10 0.37 27.86
C ALA A 345 2.39 1.02 28.39
N PRO A 346 2.31 1.96 29.33
CA PRO A 346 3.49 2.57 29.95
C PRO A 346 4.41 1.49 30.56
N ILE A 347 5.72 1.69 30.42
CA ILE A 347 6.74 0.81 31.03
C ILE A 347 7.33 1.53 32.23
N GLU A 348 7.32 0.87 33.38
CA GLU A 348 7.96 1.36 34.60
C GLU A 348 9.47 1.06 34.60
N TRP A 349 10.23 1.84 33.84
CA TRP A 349 11.65 1.61 33.55
C TRP A 349 12.58 1.54 34.76
N ASP A 350 12.16 2.05 35.91
CA ASP A 350 12.97 2.12 37.13
C ASP A 350 12.76 0.91 38.05
N LYS A 351 11.80 0.02 37.75
CA LYS A 351 11.63 -1.23 38.48
C LYS A 351 12.80 -2.19 38.20
N PRO A 352 13.38 -2.84 39.24
CA PRO A 352 14.40 -3.86 39.06
C PRO A 352 13.96 -4.95 38.09
N GLY A 353 14.86 -5.43 37.22
CA GLY A 353 14.55 -6.44 36.21
C GLY A 353 13.93 -5.93 34.91
N VAL A 354 13.21 -4.81 34.92
CA VAL A 354 12.35 -4.39 33.78
C VAL A 354 13.14 -4.09 32.51
N ARG A 355 14.30 -3.44 32.62
CA ARG A 355 15.11 -3.08 31.44
C ARG A 355 15.67 -4.32 30.74
N GLY A 356 16.23 -5.26 31.51
CA GLY A 356 16.75 -6.53 31.00
C GLY A 356 15.64 -7.38 30.38
N MET A 357 14.51 -7.49 31.09
CA MET A 357 13.32 -8.20 30.61
C MET A 357 12.78 -7.64 29.29
N HIS A 358 12.65 -6.31 29.19
CA HIS A 358 12.17 -5.65 27.97
C HIS A 358 13.15 -5.84 26.81
N TYR A 359 14.47 -5.73 27.05
CA TYR A 359 15.48 -5.96 26.02
C TYR A 359 15.37 -7.39 25.47
N ASP A 360 15.39 -8.40 26.34
CA ASP A 360 15.32 -9.80 25.92
C ASP A 360 13.98 -10.16 25.29
N TRP A 361 12.87 -9.55 25.73
CA TRP A 361 11.59 -9.68 25.03
C TRP A 361 11.70 -9.15 23.60
N CYS A 362 12.27 -7.96 23.39
CA CYS A 362 12.44 -7.42 22.04
C CYS A 362 13.29 -8.34 21.16
N VAL A 363 14.39 -8.89 21.69
CA VAL A 363 15.27 -9.81 20.95
C VAL A 363 14.52 -11.11 20.60
N PHE A 364 13.94 -11.78 21.60
CA PHE A 364 13.16 -13.00 21.37
C PHE A 364 12.00 -12.78 20.40
N ASN A 365 11.29 -11.66 20.54
CA ASN A 365 10.14 -11.34 19.69
C ASN A 365 10.57 -11.14 18.23
N LYS A 366 11.71 -10.50 18.00
CA LYS A 366 12.33 -10.38 16.68
C LYS A 366 12.73 -11.74 16.10
N GLU A 367 13.38 -12.57 16.90
CA GLU A 367 13.82 -13.90 16.46
C GLU A 367 12.64 -14.81 16.08
N ARG A 368 11.60 -14.91 16.93
CA ARG A 368 10.45 -15.78 16.65
C ARG A 368 9.66 -15.35 15.41
N VAL A 369 9.50 -14.04 15.21
CA VAL A 369 8.78 -13.49 14.06
C VAL A 369 9.61 -13.60 12.79
N THR A 370 10.92 -13.38 12.88
CA THR A 370 11.84 -13.64 11.76
C THR A 370 11.77 -15.11 11.34
N GLN A 371 11.73 -16.03 12.31
CA GLN A 371 11.58 -17.46 12.02
C GLN A 371 10.22 -17.80 11.38
N PHE A 372 9.15 -17.12 11.81
CA PHE A 372 7.83 -17.24 11.20
C PHE A 372 7.84 -16.83 9.73
N PHE A 373 8.45 -15.68 9.39
CA PHE A 373 8.59 -15.26 7.99
C PHE A 373 9.56 -16.12 7.19
N ARG A 374 10.64 -16.61 7.81
CA ARG A 374 11.57 -17.55 7.20
C ARG A 374 10.89 -18.82 6.74
N GLU A 375 9.98 -19.36 7.55
CA GLU A 375 9.20 -20.54 7.16
C GLU A 375 8.35 -20.30 5.91
N PHE A 376 7.72 -19.13 5.76
CA PHE A 376 6.99 -18.78 4.54
C PHE A 376 7.93 -18.65 3.34
N HIS A 377 9.00 -17.86 3.50
CA HIS A 377 9.98 -17.58 2.47
C HIS A 377 10.58 -18.88 1.91
N GLU A 378 11.18 -19.72 2.78
CA GLU A 378 11.86 -20.95 2.36
C GLU A 378 10.90 -21.90 1.65
N ARG A 379 9.63 -21.95 2.05
CA ARG A 379 8.62 -22.80 1.41
C ARG A 379 8.19 -22.28 0.06
N ILE A 380 7.96 -20.98 -0.07
CA ILE A 380 7.66 -20.39 -1.38
C ILE A 380 8.84 -20.61 -2.31
N LYS A 381 10.08 -20.40 -1.87
CA LYS A 381 11.28 -20.65 -2.68
C LYS A 381 11.45 -22.12 -3.06
N ALA A 382 11.13 -23.05 -2.16
CA ALA A 382 11.21 -24.49 -2.45
C ALA A 382 10.17 -24.96 -3.49
N ASN A 383 8.98 -24.38 -3.49
CA ASN A 383 7.87 -24.80 -4.35
C ASN A 383 7.70 -23.95 -5.62
N ALA A 384 8.19 -22.71 -5.60
CA ALA A 384 8.07 -21.71 -6.66
C ALA A 384 9.29 -20.77 -6.67
N PRO A 385 10.51 -21.27 -6.99
CA PRO A 385 11.77 -20.55 -6.82
C PRO A 385 11.87 -19.23 -7.60
N ARG A 386 11.09 -19.08 -8.67
CA ARG A 386 11.01 -17.84 -9.46
C ARG A 386 10.37 -16.69 -8.69
N LEU A 387 9.43 -16.98 -7.78
CA LEU A 387 8.66 -15.95 -7.10
C LEU A 387 9.55 -15.18 -6.13
N VAL A 388 9.45 -13.87 -6.20
CA VAL A 388 10.03 -12.94 -5.24
C VAL A 388 9.19 -12.98 -3.96
N THR A 389 9.82 -12.86 -2.81
CA THR A 389 9.08 -12.70 -1.54
C THR A 389 9.50 -11.40 -0.90
N HIS A 390 8.54 -10.70 -0.31
CA HIS A 390 8.77 -9.49 0.47
C HIS A 390 7.78 -9.42 1.64
N VAL A 391 7.95 -8.43 2.52
CA VAL A 391 7.02 -8.14 3.61
C VAL A 391 6.79 -6.64 3.57
N LYS A 392 5.53 -6.20 3.63
CA LYS A 392 5.21 -4.77 3.68
C LYS A 392 5.43 -4.21 5.08
N ILE A 393 6.59 -3.60 5.34
CA ILE A 393 7.01 -3.18 6.69
C ILE A 393 6.72 -1.70 6.92
N MET A 394 6.06 -1.38 8.03
CA MET A 394 5.79 0.00 8.43
C MET A 394 7.03 0.65 9.06
N MET A 395 7.85 1.34 8.26
CA MET A 395 9.12 1.95 8.72
C MET A 395 8.97 3.14 9.69
N GLY A 396 7.75 3.67 9.88
CA GLY A 396 7.49 4.72 10.87
C GLY A 396 7.78 4.24 12.30
N GLY A 397 8.25 5.10 13.20
CA GLY A 397 8.38 4.75 14.62
C GLY A 397 9.53 3.80 14.99
N TYR A 398 10.32 3.31 14.03
CA TYR A 398 11.45 2.39 14.31
C TYR A 398 12.59 3.02 15.10
N PHE A 399 12.79 4.32 14.97
CA PHE A 399 13.81 5.06 15.70
C PHE A 399 13.15 6.00 16.72
N THR A 400 13.70 6.04 17.93
CA THR A 400 13.26 7.02 18.93
C THR A 400 13.38 8.43 18.37
N GLY A 401 12.34 9.24 18.55
CA GLY A 401 12.27 10.59 18.02
C GLY A 401 11.75 10.69 16.58
N SER A 402 11.45 9.58 15.91
CA SER A 402 10.73 9.60 14.63
C SER A 402 9.30 10.09 14.81
N THR A 403 8.76 10.66 13.75
CA THR A 403 7.38 11.15 13.66
C THR A 403 6.58 10.18 12.81
N GLU A 404 5.49 9.62 13.34
CA GLU A 404 4.61 8.75 12.55
C GLU A 404 3.79 9.54 11.52
N GLN A 405 3.10 8.84 10.61
CA GLN A 405 2.29 9.44 9.53
C GLN A 405 1.28 10.48 10.01
N ARG A 406 0.83 10.40 11.27
CA ARG A 406 -0.13 11.33 11.88
C ARG A 406 0.53 12.49 12.65
N GLY A 407 1.85 12.64 12.59
CA GLY A 407 2.58 13.74 13.20
C GLY A 407 3.00 13.52 14.66
N TRP A 408 2.76 12.34 15.24
CA TRP A 408 3.13 12.05 16.63
C TRP A 408 4.60 11.66 16.74
N ARG A 409 5.29 12.25 17.73
CA ARG A 409 6.69 11.93 18.02
C ARG A 409 6.76 10.71 18.92
N MET A 410 7.58 9.73 18.54
CA MET A 410 7.72 8.47 19.28
C MET A 410 8.79 8.56 20.37
N ASP A 411 8.38 8.40 21.63
CA ASP A 411 9.30 8.34 22.77
C ASP A 411 10.03 7.00 22.88
N VAL A 412 9.50 5.95 22.26
CA VAL A 412 10.07 4.59 22.23
C VAL A 412 9.97 3.98 20.83
N SER A 413 11.06 3.35 20.38
CA SER A 413 11.12 2.65 19.10
C SER A 413 10.13 1.48 19.02
N TYR A 414 9.59 1.21 17.83
CA TYR A 414 8.81 0.01 17.51
C TYR A 414 9.59 -1.31 17.51
N ASN A 415 10.81 -1.36 18.05
CA ASN A 415 11.59 -2.59 18.19
C ASN A 415 10.87 -3.73 18.93
N ARG A 416 9.85 -3.40 19.74
CA ARG A 416 9.01 -4.37 20.44
C ARG A 416 7.91 -5.01 19.59
N GLN A 417 7.67 -4.55 18.36
CA GLN A 417 6.68 -5.14 17.43
C GLN A 417 7.12 -6.50 16.88
N GLY A 418 8.32 -6.98 17.25
CA GLY A 418 8.86 -8.25 16.79
C GLY A 418 9.34 -8.22 15.35
N ILE A 419 9.36 -7.05 14.70
CA ILE A 419 9.87 -6.94 13.35
C ILE A 419 11.37 -6.61 13.39
N ASP A 420 12.16 -7.52 12.82
CA ASP A 420 13.57 -7.29 12.54
C ASP A 420 13.72 -6.90 11.06
N ALA A 421 13.65 -5.60 10.79
CA ALA A 421 13.69 -5.09 9.43
C ALA A 421 14.98 -5.54 8.71
N GLN A 422 16.13 -5.56 9.40
CA GLN A 422 17.39 -5.98 8.80
C GLN A 422 17.36 -7.46 8.42
N ALA A 423 16.97 -8.33 9.35
CA ALA A 423 16.92 -9.77 9.07
C ALA A 423 15.92 -10.10 7.95
N LEU A 424 14.78 -9.39 7.88
CA LEU A 424 13.83 -9.53 6.79
C LEU A 424 14.39 -8.98 5.46
N SER A 425 15.17 -7.90 5.49
CA SER A 425 15.84 -7.35 4.30
C SER A 425 16.87 -8.31 3.71
N GLU A 426 17.63 -8.99 4.57
CA GLU A 426 18.66 -9.94 4.15
C GLU A 426 18.05 -11.27 3.65
N MET A 427 16.87 -11.63 4.15
CA MET A 427 16.17 -12.86 3.80
C MET A 427 15.27 -12.69 2.57
N CYS A 428 14.46 -11.64 2.53
CA CYS A 428 13.55 -11.39 1.42
C CYS A 428 14.31 -10.85 0.22
N THR A 429 13.80 -11.14 -0.98
CA THR A 429 14.42 -10.66 -2.22
C THR A 429 14.21 -9.15 -2.39
N LEU A 430 13.15 -8.59 -1.78
CA LEU A 430 12.82 -7.18 -1.72
C LEU A 430 12.25 -6.83 -0.33
N LEU A 431 12.29 -5.55 0.01
CA LEU A 431 11.48 -4.97 1.09
C LEU A 431 10.33 -4.19 0.46
N GLY A 432 9.12 -4.41 0.97
CA GLY A 432 7.90 -3.72 0.58
C GLY A 432 7.49 -2.63 1.56
#